data_AF-A0A5K4FB74-F1
#
_entry.id   AF-A0A5K4FB74-F1
#
_cell.length_a   1.000
_cell.length_b   1.000
_cell.length_c   1.000
_cell.angle_alpha   90.00
_cell.angle_beta   90.00
_cell.angle_gamma   90.00
#
_symmetry.space_group_name_H-M   'P 1'
#
loop_
_entity.id
_entity.type
_entity.pdbx_description
1 polymer ?
#
loop_
_entity_poly.entity_id
_entity_poly.type
_entity_poly.pdbx_seq_one_letter_code
_entity_poly.pdbx_strand_id
1 'polypeptide(L)'
;MNDDKRIVPWVDASEFSDVANNICSCETYKLRLAWETIKIWLCRMPVSKIPRSIVCTYELLNAYFENSSQSMALALMRFVSLLSSESQDRERPNFALPILSLARVAGLPSWLADLRNDIAHGIIPSTDTLESAFWWSLKYLSEFWASNVNYNEERIFELDGFLKCQSLTLTKYIESLLQGDKTSQLDMKEVFSSRSTYACFPLIINAICSYGCNLFTGESPLCNIVQNQAIKLKPLFSTMLYHKLVGELVLQFILGLRNDRSVDDDIRLEWCIAWIEAIRCRVSGKSILCDYVDGLSLDWRKALDHILNHMCDKYRDLFMKLLIIRDPPIPQDKLKVIMSHVDVFCGRDVPNTHELRKQVLCEPGWKLADSLLWAETPLGAIINSSKHASTSRQHKGVPPYDTKGRRQVC
;
A
#
# COMPACT_ATOMS: atom_id res chain seq x y z
N MET A 1 8.99 -7.75 17.92
CA MET A 1 9.04 -8.54 16.66
C MET A 1 10.04 -7.88 15.72
N ASN A 2 11.09 -8.60 15.32
CA ASN A 2 12.10 -8.11 14.37
C ASN A 2 11.44 -7.85 12.99
N ASP A 3 11.99 -6.86 12.29
CA ASP A 3 11.42 -6.19 11.11
C ASP A 3 11.48 -7.03 9.81
N ASP A 4 10.92 -8.24 9.78
CA ASP A 4 10.84 -9.02 8.54
C ASP A 4 9.62 -8.61 7.70
N LYS A 5 9.57 -7.33 7.31
CA LYS A 5 8.74 -6.90 6.18
C LYS A 5 9.31 -7.52 4.91
N ARG A 6 8.77 -8.66 4.50
CA ARG A 6 9.05 -9.20 3.17
C ARG A 6 8.16 -8.51 2.14
N ILE A 7 8.77 -7.75 1.23
CA ILE A 7 8.10 -7.31 0.01
C ILE A 7 7.85 -8.56 -0.85
N VAL A 8 6.61 -8.75 -1.27
CA VAL A 8 6.15 -9.88 -2.09
C VAL A 8 5.54 -9.37 -3.38
N PRO A 9 5.51 -10.18 -4.46
CA PRO A 9 4.99 -9.74 -5.74
C PRO A 9 3.47 -9.88 -5.88
N TRP A 10 2.80 -10.68 -5.05
CA TRP A 10 1.34 -10.76 -5.03
C TRP A 10 0.72 -9.58 -4.26
N VAL A 11 -0.48 -9.18 -4.66
CA VAL A 11 -1.26 -8.07 -4.10
C VAL A 11 -1.79 -8.43 -2.72
N ASP A 12 -2.33 -9.65 -2.57
CA ASP A 12 -2.90 -10.15 -1.33
C ASP A 12 -2.75 -11.68 -1.20
N ALA A 13 -3.18 -12.22 -0.06
CA ALA A 13 -3.12 -13.65 0.20
C ALA A 13 -4.06 -14.48 -0.71
N SER A 14 -5.13 -13.86 -1.25
CA SER A 14 -6.06 -14.52 -2.16
C SER A 14 -5.37 -14.79 -3.51
N GLU A 15 -4.69 -13.80 -4.09
CA GLU A 15 -3.97 -13.96 -5.36
C GLU A 15 -2.92 -15.08 -5.26
N PHE A 16 -2.21 -15.18 -4.13
CA PHE A 16 -1.28 -16.28 -3.88
C PHE A 16 -1.98 -17.64 -3.82
N SER A 17 -3.10 -17.72 -3.09
CA SER A 17 -3.87 -18.94 -2.89
C SER A 17 -4.52 -19.42 -4.20
N ASP A 18 -5.00 -18.50 -5.04
CA ASP A 18 -5.56 -18.81 -6.36
C ASP A 18 -4.50 -19.43 -7.29
N VAL A 19 -3.28 -18.85 -7.30
CA VAL A 19 -2.16 -19.44 -8.04
C VAL A 19 -1.82 -20.82 -7.50
N ALA A 20 -1.70 -20.98 -6.19
CA ALA A 20 -1.44 -22.28 -5.56
C ALA A 20 -2.48 -23.33 -5.95
N ASN A 21 -3.77 -23.01 -5.83
CA ASN A 21 -4.88 -23.89 -6.20
C ASN A 21 -4.84 -24.28 -7.69
N ASN A 22 -4.52 -23.31 -8.56
CA ASN A 22 -4.39 -23.55 -9.99
C ASN A 22 -3.23 -24.50 -10.30
N ILE A 23 -2.07 -24.34 -9.65
CA ILE A 23 -0.94 -25.26 -9.78
C ILE A 23 -1.29 -26.66 -9.28
N CYS A 24 -1.86 -26.75 -8.07
CA CYS A 24 -2.23 -28.02 -7.44
C CYS A 24 -3.27 -28.81 -8.24
N SER A 25 -4.16 -28.13 -8.97
CA SER A 25 -5.16 -28.80 -9.82
C SER A 25 -4.56 -29.63 -10.96
N CYS A 26 -3.36 -29.28 -11.43
CA CYS A 26 -2.72 -29.86 -12.61
C CYS A 26 -3.57 -29.77 -13.91
N GLU A 27 -4.64 -28.98 -13.93
CA GLU A 27 -5.51 -28.79 -15.11
C GLU A 27 -4.88 -27.75 -16.06
N THR A 28 -4.70 -28.08 -17.34
CA THR A 28 -3.98 -27.24 -18.33
C THR A 28 -4.45 -25.79 -18.38
N TYR A 29 -5.76 -25.52 -18.32
CA TYR A 29 -6.27 -24.14 -18.37
C TYR A 29 -5.99 -23.38 -17.07
N LYS A 30 -6.05 -24.04 -15.90
CA LYS A 30 -5.67 -23.45 -14.60
C LYS A 30 -4.17 -23.19 -14.52
N LEU A 31 -3.35 -24.11 -15.03
CA LEU A 31 -1.90 -23.91 -15.15
C LEU A 31 -1.56 -22.68 -16.01
N ARG A 32 -2.36 -22.40 -17.06
CA ARG A 32 -2.20 -21.20 -17.87
C ARG A 32 -2.50 -19.93 -17.09
N LEU A 33 -3.58 -19.91 -16.31
CA LEU A 33 -3.90 -18.79 -15.42
C LEU A 33 -2.79 -18.54 -14.39
N ALA A 34 -2.29 -19.61 -13.75
CA ALA A 34 -1.16 -19.50 -12.82
C ALA A 34 0.10 -18.95 -13.51
N TRP A 35 0.41 -19.42 -14.72
CA TRP A 35 1.54 -18.94 -15.50
C TRP A 35 1.43 -17.44 -15.83
N GLU A 36 0.25 -16.97 -16.26
CA GLU A 36 0.00 -15.55 -16.55
C GLU A 36 0.16 -14.68 -15.29
N THR A 37 -0.38 -15.12 -14.15
CA THR A 37 -0.26 -14.40 -12.88
C THR A 37 1.19 -14.35 -12.39
N ILE A 38 1.92 -15.47 -12.42
CA ILE A 38 3.34 -15.49 -12.03
C ILE A 38 4.17 -14.60 -12.98
N LYS A 39 3.84 -14.57 -14.28
CA LYS A 39 4.50 -13.66 -15.23
C LYS A 39 4.37 -12.20 -14.80
N ILE A 40 3.19 -11.79 -14.33
CA ILE A 40 2.97 -10.43 -13.78
C ILE A 40 3.82 -10.22 -12.53
N TRP A 41 3.93 -11.23 -11.66
CA TRP A 41 4.78 -11.16 -10.46
C TRP A 41 6.25 -10.92 -10.78
N LEU A 42 6.77 -11.57 -11.82
CA LEU A 42 8.14 -11.35 -12.32
C LEU A 42 8.36 -9.91 -12.85
N CYS A 43 7.30 -9.20 -13.25
CA CYS A 43 7.36 -7.78 -13.64
C CYS A 43 7.29 -6.82 -12.45
N ARG A 44 6.68 -7.23 -11.34
CA ARG A 44 6.51 -6.38 -10.15
C ARG A 44 7.79 -6.24 -9.32
N MET A 45 8.70 -7.22 -9.38
CA MET A 45 9.94 -7.17 -8.61
C MET A 45 11.09 -7.94 -9.28
N PRO A 46 12.36 -7.63 -8.94
CA PRO A 46 13.51 -8.36 -9.46
C PRO A 46 13.41 -9.86 -9.14
N VAL A 47 13.73 -10.70 -10.13
CA VAL A 47 13.69 -12.17 -10.00
C VAL A 47 14.52 -12.67 -8.80
N SER A 48 15.62 -11.99 -8.47
CA SER A 48 16.46 -12.32 -7.31
C SER A 48 15.79 -12.15 -5.94
N LYS A 49 14.63 -11.49 -5.88
CA LYS A 49 13.83 -11.31 -4.65
C LYS A 49 12.66 -12.28 -4.56
N ILE A 50 12.36 -12.99 -5.65
CA ILE A 50 11.25 -13.95 -5.74
C ILE A 50 11.75 -15.33 -5.24
N PRO A 51 10.96 -16.06 -4.43
CA PRO A 51 11.32 -17.42 -4.05
C PRO A 51 11.65 -18.30 -5.26
N ARG A 52 12.73 -19.10 -5.16
CA ARG A 52 13.18 -20.00 -6.24
C ARG A 52 12.07 -20.92 -6.71
N SER A 53 11.26 -21.47 -5.81
CA SER A 53 10.12 -22.34 -6.16
C SER A 53 9.12 -21.66 -7.11
N ILE A 54 8.87 -20.36 -6.95
CA ILE A 54 7.98 -19.60 -7.84
C ILE A 54 8.64 -19.42 -9.21
N VAL A 55 9.93 -19.08 -9.24
CA VAL A 55 10.70 -18.93 -10.50
C VAL A 55 10.75 -20.26 -11.25
N CYS A 56 11.07 -21.36 -10.57
CA CYS A 56 11.05 -22.70 -11.15
C CYS A 56 9.66 -23.07 -11.69
N THR A 57 8.59 -22.76 -10.95
CA THR A 57 7.21 -22.99 -11.41
C THR A 57 6.96 -22.25 -12.73
N TYR A 58 7.33 -20.96 -12.82
CA TYR A 58 7.20 -20.19 -14.04
C TYR A 58 7.99 -20.77 -15.21
N GLU A 59 9.27 -21.11 -15.00
CA GLU A 59 10.13 -21.63 -16.07
C GLU A 59 9.60 -22.98 -16.60
N LEU A 60 9.14 -23.87 -15.72
CA LEU A 60 8.52 -25.14 -16.11
C LEU A 60 7.24 -24.92 -16.92
N LEU A 61 6.35 -24.05 -16.47
CA LEU A 61 5.11 -23.75 -17.19
C LEU A 61 5.37 -23.05 -18.52
N ASN A 62 6.33 -22.13 -18.56
CA ASN A 62 6.72 -21.44 -19.79
C ASN A 62 7.20 -22.46 -20.83
N ALA A 63 8.09 -23.37 -20.45
CA ALA A 63 8.57 -24.43 -21.32
C ALA A 63 7.46 -25.41 -21.76
N TYR A 64 6.54 -25.74 -20.85
CA TYR A 64 5.39 -26.58 -21.14
C TYR A 64 4.49 -25.95 -22.21
N PHE A 65 4.18 -24.65 -22.09
CA PHE A 65 3.33 -23.94 -23.06
C PHE A 65 4.05 -23.57 -24.37
N GLU A 66 5.36 -23.42 -24.36
CA GLU A 66 6.18 -23.29 -25.57
C GLU A 66 6.22 -24.58 -26.39
N ASN A 67 5.88 -25.73 -25.77
CA ASN A 67 5.88 -27.05 -26.40
C ASN A 67 7.20 -27.38 -27.13
N SER A 68 8.32 -27.06 -26.48
CA SER A 68 9.67 -27.22 -27.01
C SER A 68 10.50 -28.10 -26.07
N SER A 69 10.99 -29.24 -26.59
CA SER A 69 11.85 -30.16 -25.82
C SER A 69 13.13 -29.48 -25.32
N GLN A 70 13.69 -28.55 -26.10
CA GLN A 70 14.86 -27.76 -25.70
C GLN A 70 14.53 -26.86 -24.51
N SER A 71 13.39 -26.16 -24.56
CA SER A 71 12.95 -25.28 -23.48
C SER A 71 12.67 -26.08 -22.21
N MET A 72 12.00 -27.22 -22.34
CA MET A 72 11.69 -28.12 -21.22
C MET A 72 12.95 -28.70 -20.58
N ALA A 73 13.93 -29.14 -21.38
CA ALA A 73 15.20 -29.62 -20.87
C ALA A 73 15.94 -28.53 -20.06
N LEU A 74 15.98 -27.29 -20.56
CA LEU A 74 16.61 -26.18 -19.84
C LEU A 74 15.86 -25.82 -18.54
N ALA A 75 14.52 -25.81 -18.56
CA ALA A 75 13.71 -25.55 -17.37
C ALA A 75 13.91 -26.63 -16.29
N LEU A 76 13.95 -27.91 -16.67
CA LEU A 76 14.20 -29.03 -15.76
C LEU A 76 15.62 -29.00 -15.19
N MET A 77 16.62 -28.69 -16.02
CA MET A 77 18.00 -28.48 -15.54
C MET A 77 18.06 -27.38 -14.48
N ARG A 78 17.39 -26.25 -14.71
CA ARG A 78 17.33 -25.13 -13.77
C ARG A 78 16.60 -25.52 -12.49
N PHE A 79 15.45 -26.19 -12.60
CA PHE A 79 14.69 -26.70 -11.46
C PHE A 79 15.57 -27.56 -10.54
N VAL A 80 16.21 -28.60 -11.09
CA VAL A 80 17.07 -29.50 -10.30
C VAL A 80 18.24 -28.72 -9.70
N SER A 81 18.87 -27.83 -10.47
CA SER A 81 20.04 -27.06 -10.00
C SER A 81 19.68 -26.09 -8.86
N LEU A 82 18.57 -25.33 -8.98
CA LEU A 82 18.17 -24.32 -8.01
C LEU A 82 17.65 -24.91 -6.69
N LEU A 83 16.91 -26.02 -6.79
CA LEU A 83 16.32 -26.68 -5.63
C LEU A 83 17.37 -27.46 -4.83
N SER A 84 18.25 -28.19 -5.53
CA SER A 84 19.33 -28.94 -4.87
C SER A 84 20.37 -28.02 -4.22
N SER A 85 20.66 -26.85 -4.80
CA SER A 85 21.63 -25.92 -4.23
C SER A 85 21.09 -25.04 -3.10
N GLU A 86 19.79 -25.08 -2.78
CA GLU A 86 19.18 -24.13 -1.85
C GLU A 86 19.78 -24.17 -0.44
N SER A 87 19.97 -25.36 0.12
CA SER A 87 20.59 -25.53 1.45
C SER A 87 22.07 -25.13 1.43
N GLN A 88 22.80 -25.52 0.38
CA GLN A 88 24.21 -25.18 0.21
C GLN A 88 24.41 -23.66 0.10
N ASP A 89 23.63 -22.98 -0.74
CA ASP A 89 23.75 -21.54 -0.96
C ASP A 89 23.45 -20.73 0.31
N ARG A 90 22.56 -21.25 1.17
CA ARG A 90 22.19 -20.60 2.44
C ARG A 90 23.18 -20.89 3.57
N GLU A 91 23.61 -22.14 3.73
CA GLU A 91 24.39 -22.58 4.90
C GLU A 91 25.90 -22.61 4.64
N ARG A 92 26.32 -22.88 3.39
CA ARG A 92 27.72 -23.09 3.01
C ARG A 92 28.02 -22.58 1.59
N PRO A 93 27.91 -21.26 1.32
CA PRO A 93 28.08 -20.71 -0.02
C PRO A 93 29.47 -20.98 -0.65
N ASN A 94 30.48 -21.30 0.16
CA ASN A 94 31.86 -21.52 -0.28
C ASN A 94 32.23 -23.00 -0.51
N PHE A 95 31.30 -23.94 -0.36
CA PHE A 95 31.57 -25.37 -0.53
C PHE A 95 30.71 -25.96 -1.64
N ALA A 96 31.33 -26.47 -2.70
CA ALA A 96 30.65 -27.17 -3.78
C ALA A 96 30.53 -28.66 -3.46
N LEU A 97 29.29 -29.16 -3.32
CA LEU A 97 29.01 -30.59 -3.23
C LEU A 97 28.58 -31.16 -4.59
N PRO A 98 28.78 -32.47 -4.83
CA PRO A 98 28.26 -33.12 -6.02
C PRO A 98 26.73 -32.99 -6.11
N ILE A 99 26.21 -32.74 -7.31
CA ILE A 99 24.78 -32.54 -7.56
C ILE A 99 23.91 -33.70 -7.07
N LEU A 100 24.40 -34.95 -7.19
CA LEU A 100 23.69 -36.14 -6.72
C LEU A 100 23.51 -36.13 -5.19
N SER A 101 24.52 -35.65 -4.46
CA SER A 101 24.45 -35.51 -3.01
C SER A 101 23.45 -34.42 -2.62
N LEU A 102 23.48 -33.29 -3.33
CA LEU A 102 22.56 -32.16 -3.12
C LEU A 102 21.11 -32.54 -3.43
N ALA A 103 20.88 -33.22 -4.55
CA ALA A 103 19.56 -33.72 -4.96
C ALA A 103 18.99 -34.67 -3.90
N ARG A 104 19.81 -35.59 -3.36
CA ARG A 104 19.38 -36.49 -2.28
C ARG A 104 19.00 -35.73 -1.01
N VAL A 105 19.77 -34.71 -0.62
CA VAL A 105 19.45 -33.85 0.54
C VAL A 105 18.14 -33.09 0.32
N ALA A 106 17.88 -32.63 -0.91
CA ALA A 106 16.64 -31.96 -1.29
C ALA A 106 15.45 -32.93 -1.51
N GLY A 107 15.63 -34.24 -1.30
CA GLY A 107 14.56 -35.24 -1.50
C GLY A 107 14.23 -35.53 -2.97
N LEU A 108 15.09 -35.15 -3.91
CA LEU A 108 14.92 -35.42 -5.33
C LEU A 108 15.35 -36.86 -5.69
N PRO A 109 14.61 -37.54 -6.57
CA PRO A 109 14.98 -38.86 -7.06
C PRO A 109 16.24 -38.78 -7.92
N SER A 110 17.07 -39.84 -7.87
CA SER A 110 18.36 -39.87 -8.58
C SER A 110 18.23 -39.65 -10.09
N TRP A 111 17.17 -40.17 -10.71
CA TRP A 111 16.96 -40.05 -12.15
C TRP A 111 16.77 -38.60 -12.63
N LEU A 112 16.31 -37.68 -11.76
CA LEU A 112 16.27 -36.25 -12.10
C LEU A 112 17.66 -35.60 -12.04
N ALA A 113 18.53 -36.06 -11.15
CA ALA A 113 19.93 -35.63 -11.13
C ALA A 113 20.67 -36.13 -12.37
N ASP A 114 20.41 -37.38 -12.79
CA ASP A 114 20.95 -37.97 -14.01
C ASP A 114 20.46 -37.22 -15.25
N LEU A 115 19.14 -36.98 -15.34
CA LEU A 115 18.52 -36.17 -16.40
C LEU A 115 19.18 -34.79 -16.53
N ARG A 116 19.42 -34.11 -15.39
CA ARG A 116 20.12 -32.83 -15.39
C ARG A 116 21.54 -32.94 -15.96
N ASN A 117 22.27 -34.01 -15.62
CA ASN A 117 23.64 -34.22 -16.11
C ASN A 117 23.67 -34.50 -17.61
N ASP A 118 22.77 -35.32 -18.11
CA ASP A 118 22.63 -35.59 -19.55
C ASP A 118 22.43 -34.29 -20.33
N ILE A 119 21.50 -33.44 -19.88
CA ILE A 119 21.22 -32.16 -20.54
C ILE A 119 22.43 -31.23 -20.47
N ALA A 120 23.18 -31.21 -19.35
CA ALA A 120 24.38 -30.39 -19.20
C ALA A 120 25.51 -30.82 -20.15
N HIS A 121 25.52 -32.11 -20.53
CA HIS A 121 26.43 -32.66 -21.54
C HIS A 121 25.87 -32.59 -22.98
N GLY A 122 24.75 -31.89 -23.19
CA GLY A 122 24.16 -31.68 -24.50
C GLY A 122 23.28 -32.84 -24.99
N ILE A 123 22.96 -33.80 -24.14
CA ILE A 123 22.07 -34.91 -24.44
C ILE A 123 20.66 -34.50 -24.04
N ILE A 124 19.78 -34.31 -25.02
CA ILE A 124 18.37 -34.00 -24.77
C ILE A 124 17.61 -35.32 -24.59
N PRO A 125 16.97 -35.57 -23.43
CA PRO A 125 16.16 -36.76 -23.20
C PRO A 125 14.95 -36.84 -24.14
N SER A 126 14.35 -38.03 -24.22
CA SER A 126 13.12 -38.22 -24.99
C SER A 126 11.97 -37.35 -24.47
N THR A 127 11.01 -37.02 -25.34
CA THR A 127 9.83 -36.23 -24.96
C THR A 127 9.08 -36.85 -23.79
N ASP A 128 8.89 -38.18 -23.78
CA ASP A 128 8.20 -38.89 -22.70
C ASP A 128 8.93 -38.75 -21.36
N THR A 129 10.27 -38.77 -21.38
CA THR A 129 11.10 -38.56 -20.19
C THR A 129 10.98 -37.12 -19.68
N LEU A 130 11.03 -36.14 -20.58
CA LEU A 130 10.88 -34.72 -20.23
C LEU A 130 9.48 -34.43 -19.67
N GLU A 131 8.44 -35.02 -20.26
CA GLU A 131 7.06 -34.88 -19.76
C GLU A 131 6.91 -35.51 -18.37
N SER A 132 7.45 -36.71 -18.16
CA SER A 132 7.45 -37.37 -16.84
C SER A 132 8.17 -36.52 -15.79
N ALA A 133 9.32 -35.92 -16.16
CA ALA A 133 10.09 -35.00 -15.32
C ALA A 133 9.33 -33.72 -15.00
N PHE A 134 8.62 -33.15 -15.98
CA PHE A 134 7.77 -31.97 -15.79
C PHE A 134 6.68 -32.24 -14.77
N TRP A 135 5.88 -33.30 -14.96
CA TRP A 135 4.76 -33.61 -14.06
C TRP A 135 5.23 -33.97 -12.65
N TRP A 136 6.35 -34.70 -12.54
CA TRP A 136 6.95 -34.96 -11.24
C TRP A 136 7.38 -33.66 -10.54
N SER A 137 8.06 -32.77 -11.25
CA SER A 137 8.58 -31.51 -10.70
C SER A 137 7.44 -30.56 -10.29
N LEU A 138 6.37 -30.50 -11.09
CA LEU A 138 5.19 -29.71 -10.78
C LEU A 138 4.46 -30.24 -9.55
N LYS A 139 4.30 -31.57 -9.44
CA LYS A 139 3.74 -32.21 -8.25
C LYS A 139 4.59 -31.92 -7.01
N TYR A 140 5.91 -32.02 -7.11
CA TYR A 140 6.80 -31.65 -6.01
C TYR A 140 6.61 -30.19 -5.57
N LEU A 141 6.52 -29.26 -6.53
CA LEU A 141 6.25 -27.84 -6.24
C LEU A 141 4.86 -27.60 -5.65
N SER A 142 3.87 -28.44 -5.92
CA SER A 142 2.53 -28.31 -5.35
C SER A 142 2.54 -28.36 -3.81
N GLU A 143 3.44 -29.15 -3.21
CA GLU A 143 3.61 -29.22 -1.75
C GLU A 143 4.15 -27.91 -1.18
N PHE A 144 5.08 -27.26 -1.88
CA PHE A 144 5.56 -25.92 -1.54
C PHE A 144 4.40 -24.92 -1.55
N TRP A 145 3.60 -24.91 -2.62
CA TRP A 145 2.47 -23.99 -2.77
C TRP A 145 1.44 -24.20 -1.66
N ALA A 146 0.97 -25.44 -1.45
CA ALA A 146 0.00 -25.78 -0.42
C ALA A 146 0.51 -25.44 1.00
N SER A 147 1.77 -25.74 1.30
CA SER A 147 2.36 -25.43 2.61
C SER A 147 2.43 -23.93 2.87
N ASN A 148 2.73 -23.13 1.85
CA ASN A 148 2.78 -21.67 1.99
C ASN A 148 1.37 -21.05 2.10
N VAL A 149 0.36 -21.63 1.45
CA VAL A 149 -1.04 -21.22 1.67
C VAL A 149 -1.42 -21.46 3.13
N ASN A 150 -1.27 -22.68 3.62
CA ASN A 150 -1.60 -23.03 5.01
C ASN A 150 -0.84 -22.14 6.01
N TYR A 151 0.46 -21.93 5.80
CA TYR A 151 1.27 -21.05 6.64
C TYR A 151 0.73 -19.61 6.67
N ASN A 152 0.34 -19.07 5.52
CA ASN A 152 -0.22 -17.72 5.45
C ASN A 152 -1.60 -17.64 6.10
N GLU A 153 -2.46 -18.64 5.91
CA GLU A 153 -3.78 -18.72 6.53
C GLU A 153 -3.69 -18.78 8.07
N GLU A 154 -2.82 -19.63 8.61
CA GLU A 154 -2.56 -19.71 10.06
C GLU A 154 -2.06 -18.36 10.62
N ARG A 155 -1.11 -17.71 9.93
CA ARG A 155 -0.60 -16.40 10.32
C ARG A 155 -1.66 -15.30 10.27
N ILE A 156 -2.54 -15.32 9.26
CA ILE A 156 -3.65 -14.36 9.15
C ILE A 156 -4.65 -14.60 10.28
N PHE A 157 -4.99 -15.86 10.56
CA PHE A 157 -5.91 -16.21 11.64
C PHE A 157 -5.37 -15.79 13.01
N GLU A 158 -4.09 -16.05 13.29
CA GLU A 158 -3.42 -15.58 14.51
C GLU A 158 -3.42 -14.05 14.61
N LEU A 159 -3.15 -13.35 13.50
CA LEU A 159 -3.15 -11.89 13.46
C LEU A 159 -4.56 -11.33 13.69
N ASP A 160 -5.60 -11.92 13.10
CA ASP A 160 -7.00 -11.52 13.32
C ASP A 160 -7.41 -11.73 14.77
N GLY A 161 -7.10 -12.89 15.35
CA GLY A 161 -7.35 -13.18 16.76
C GLY A 161 -6.65 -12.19 17.69
N PHE A 162 -5.38 -11.86 17.39
CA PHE A 162 -4.61 -10.87 18.12
C PHE A 162 -5.22 -9.46 18.01
N LEU A 163 -5.58 -9.03 16.79
CA LEU A 163 -6.22 -7.73 16.54
C LEU A 163 -7.56 -7.61 17.25
N LYS A 164 -8.37 -8.68 17.26
CA LYS A 164 -9.65 -8.72 17.97
C LYS A 164 -9.48 -8.62 19.48
N CYS A 165 -8.48 -9.30 20.05
CA CYS A 165 -8.15 -9.22 21.47
C CYS A 165 -7.65 -7.82 21.86
N GLN A 166 -6.74 -7.25 21.06
CA GLN A 166 -6.26 -5.88 21.24
C GLN A 166 -7.40 -4.87 21.13
N SER A 167 -8.28 -5.03 20.13
CA SER A 167 -9.46 -4.19 19.95
C SER A 167 -10.33 -4.18 21.20
N LEU A 168 -10.70 -5.34 21.73
CA LEU A 168 -11.55 -5.42 22.92
C LEU A 168 -10.90 -4.77 24.15
N THR A 169 -9.60 -4.98 24.32
CA THR A 169 -8.82 -4.39 25.42
C THR A 169 -8.78 -2.88 25.32
N LEU A 170 -8.53 -2.36 24.12
CA LEU A 170 -8.43 -0.93 23.84
C LEU A 170 -9.77 -0.22 23.96
N THR A 171 -10.86 -0.81 23.45
CA THR A 171 -12.22 -0.27 23.61
C THR A 171 -12.57 -0.14 25.09
N LYS A 172 -12.36 -1.20 25.89
CA LYS A 172 -12.61 -1.16 27.34
C LYS A 172 -11.78 -0.10 28.06
N TYR A 173 -10.51 0.05 27.68
CA TYR A 173 -9.63 1.06 28.24
C TYR A 173 -10.09 2.48 27.90
N ILE A 174 -10.53 2.73 26.66
CA ILE A 174 -11.05 4.04 26.26
C ILE A 174 -12.36 4.35 26.99
N GLU A 175 -13.26 3.37 27.07
CA GLU A 175 -14.53 3.51 27.79
C GLU A 175 -14.29 3.84 29.26
N SER A 176 -13.36 3.17 29.93
CA SER A 176 -13.05 3.43 31.35
C SER A 176 -12.43 4.81 31.56
N LEU A 177 -11.53 5.26 30.67
CA LEU A 177 -11.01 6.63 30.70
C LEU A 177 -12.15 7.65 30.53
N LEU A 178 -13.03 7.42 29.56
CA LEU A 178 -14.15 8.33 29.24
C LEU A 178 -15.22 8.32 30.33
N GLN A 179 -15.44 7.22 31.05
CA GLN A 179 -16.34 7.17 32.21
C GLN A 179 -15.72 7.81 33.46
N GLY A 180 -14.40 8.03 33.48
CA GLY A 180 -13.68 8.56 34.63
C GLY A 180 -13.42 7.50 35.70
N ASP A 181 -13.52 6.23 35.33
CA ASP A 181 -13.19 5.14 36.23
C ASP A 181 -11.70 5.17 36.53
N LYS A 182 -11.35 4.89 37.79
CA LYS A 182 -9.96 4.63 38.20
C LYS A 182 -9.52 3.31 37.58
N THR A 183 -9.27 3.33 36.28
CA THR A 183 -8.85 2.13 35.55
C THR A 183 -7.54 1.67 36.18
N SER A 184 -7.48 0.41 36.60
CA SER A 184 -6.21 -0.27 36.86
C SER A 184 -5.29 0.02 35.68
N GLN A 185 -4.04 0.39 35.93
CA GLN A 185 -3.02 0.64 34.92
C GLN A 185 -2.89 -0.58 33.99
N LEU A 186 -3.78 -0.72 33.00
CA LEU A 186 -3.59 -1.60 31.87
C LEU A 186 -2.35 -1.06 31.18
N ASP A 187 -1.30 -1.86 31.11
CA ASP A 187 -0.05 -1.44 30.49
C ASP A 187 -0.24 -1.35 28.97
N MET A 188 -0.82 -0.22 28.54
CA MET A 188 -1.08 0.07 27.14
C MET A 188 0.22 0.26 26.35
N LYS A 189 1.39 0.34 27.01
CA LYS A 189 2.68 0.41 26.31
C LYS A 189 2.87 -0.81 25.41
N GLU A 190 2.43 -1.98 25.84
CA GLU A 190 2.55 -3.18 25.00
C GLU A 190 1.69 -3.06 23.73
N VAL A 191 0.43 -2.61 23.88
CA VAL A 191 -0.49 -2.38 22.75
C VAL A 191 0.14 -1.41 21.74
N PHE A 192 0.58 -0.24 22.19
CA PHE A 192 1.15 0.81 21.33
C PHE A 192 2.60 0.55 20.88
N SER A 193 3.30 -0.43 21.47
CA SER A 193 4.62 -0.87 21.00
C SER A 193 4.54 -1.76 19.75
N SER A 194 3.38 -2.38 19.52
CA SER A 194 3.19 -3.33 18.44
C SER A 194 2.85 -2.63 17.12
N ARG A 195 3.24 -3.22 15.97
CA ARG A 195 2.87 -2.66 14.66
C ARG A 195 1.38 -2.76 14.33
N SER A 196 0.66 -3.68 14.97
CA SER A 196 -0.79 -3.80 14.85
C SER A 196 -1.55 -2.58 15.40
N THR A 197 -0.86 -1.70 16.13
CA THR A 197 -1.39 -0.41 16.57
C THR A 197 -2.04 0.38 15.43
N TYR A 198 -1.48 0.32 14.21
CA TYR A 198 -2.06 1.04 13.07
C TYR A 198 -3.48 0.55 12.72
N ALA A 199 -3.72 -0.76 12.84
CA ALA A 199 -5.04 -1.33 12.63
C ALA A 199 -6.02 -0.97 13.76
N CYS A 200 -5.51 -0.49 14.90
CA CYS A 200 -6.32 -0.10 16.05
C CYS A 200 -6.82 1.35 15.97
N PHE A 201 -6.22 2.25 15.18
CA PHE A 201 -6.66 3.67 15.13
C PHE A 201 -8.13 3.86 14.77
N PRO A 202 -8.68 3.19 13.73
CA PRO A 202 -10.10 3.32 13.42
C PRO A 202 -10.99 2.94 14.62
N LEU A 203 -10.58 1.93 15.40
CA LEU A 203 -11.29 1.49 16.59
C LEU A 203 -11.21 2.50 17.73
N ILE A 204 -10.02 3.07 17.98
CA ILE A 204 -9.83 4.15 18.96
C ILE A 204 -10.77 5.31 18.65
N ILE A 205 -10.76 5.75 17.39
CA ILE A 205 -11.54 6.89 16.95
C ILE A 205 -13.03 6.59 17.04
N ASN A 206 -13.46 5.42 16.56
CA ASN A 206 -14.87 5.02 16.63
C ASN A 206 -15.37 4.95 18.09
N ALA A 207 -14.56 4.46 19.03
CA ALA A 207 -14.92 4.44 20.44
C ALA A 207 -15.05 5.86 21.02
N ILE A 208 -14.12 6.76 20.68
CA ILE A 208 -14.18 8.17 21.10
C ILE A 208 -15.42 8.86 20.51
N CYS A 209 -15.65 8.74 19.21
CA CYS A 209 -16.77 9.41 18.55
C CYS A 209 -18.12 8.85 18.99
N SER A 210 -18.25 7.52 19.12
CA SER A 210 -19.46 6.86 19.63
C SER A 210 -19.81 7.30 21.06
N TYR A 211 -18.82 7.38 21.96
CA TYR A 211 -19.04 7.91 23.30
C TYR A 211 -19.51 9.38 23.27
N GLY A 212 -18.92 10.19 22.39
CA GLY A 212 -19.34 11.57 22.20
C GLY A 212 -20.78 11.68 21.69
N CYS A 213 -21.18 10.82 20.74
CA CYS A 213 -22.54 10.76 20.21
C CYS A 213 -23.54 10.47 21.33
N ASN A 214 -23.22 9.54 22.23
CA ASN A 214 -24.08 9.18 23.35
C ASN A 214 -24.24 10.30 24.38
N LEU A 215 -23.27 11.21 24.47
CA LEU A 215 -23.35 12.40 25.33
C LEU A 215 -24.07 13.59 24.68
N PHE A 216 -24.26 13.55 23.36
CA PHE A 216 -24.85 14.67 22.64
C PHE A 216 -26.37 14.70 22.82
N THR A 217 -26.86 15.65 23.60
CA THR A 217 -28.29 15.89 23.83
C THR A 217 -28.91 16.90 22.87
N GLY A 218 -28.14 17.48 21.94
CA GLY A 218 -28.58 18.58 21.06
C GLY A 218 -28.46 19.98 21.67
N GLU A 219 -28.30 20.10 22.98
CA GLU A 219 -28.27 21.40 23.69
C GLU A 219 -26.85 21.95 23.89
N SER A 220 -25.87 21.07 24.06
CA SER A 220 -24.48 21.47 24.29
C SER A 220 -23.70 21.60 22.98
N PRO A 221 -22.86 22.65 22.81
CA PRO A 221 -21.94 22.72 21.68
C PRO A 221 -21.03 21.50 21.63
N LEU A 222 -20.86 20.92 20.44
CA LEU A 222 -20.02 19.74 20.23
C LEU A 222 -18.55 19.95 20.67
N CYS A 223 -18.04 21.18 20.56
CA CYS A 223 -16.71 21.54 21.04
C CYS A 223 -16.55 21.32 22.55
N ASN A 224 -17.60 21.48 23.36
CA ASN A 224 -17.55 21.19 24.80
C ASN A 224 -17.45 19.68 25.06
N ILE A 225 -18.11 18.86 24.24
CA ILE A 225 -17.99 17.39 24.31
C ILE A 225 -16.54 16.99 24.02
N VAL A 226 -15.97 17.50 22.93
CA VAL A 226 -14.57 17.22 22.55
C VAL A 226 -13.59 17.67 23.64
N GLN A 227 -13.77 18.87 24.22
CA GLN A 227 -12.93 19.34 25.32
C GLN A 227 -13.02 18.43 26.55
N ASN A 228 -14.23 18.01 26.94
CA ASN A 228 -14.44 17.10 28.07
C ASN A 228 -13.81 15.73 27.81
N GLN A 229 -13.95 15.19 26.60
CA GLN A 229 -13.29 13.94 26.21
C GLN A 229 -11.76 14.09 26.22
N ALA A 230 -11.22 15.20 25.72
CA ALA A 230 -9.78 15.45 25.70
C ALA A 230 -9.17 15.50 27.10
N ILE A 231 -9.88 16.05 28.10
CA ILE A 231 -9.44 16.01 29.52
C ILE A 231 -9.31 14.57 30.00
N LYS A 232 -10.29 13.73 29.68
CA LYS A 232 -10.34 12.33 30.13
C LYS A 232 -9.35 11.43 29.40
N LEU A 233 -9.06 11.73 28.13
CA LEU A 233 -8.15 10.96 27.27
C LEU A 233 -6.67 11.35 27.41
N LYS A 234 -6.32 12.28 28.33
CA LYS A 234 -4.92 12.65 28.59
C LYS A 234 -3.97 11.45 28.74
N PRO A 235 -4.30 10.38 29.50
CA PRO A 235 -3.41 9.23 29.62
C PRO A 235 -3.16 8.53 28.27
N LEU A 236 -4.20 8.38 27.44
CA LEU A 236 -4.09 7.81 26.09
C LEU A 236 -3.15 8.67 25.23
N PHE A 237 -3.35 9.99 25.19
CA PHE A 237 -2.54 10.88 24.37
C PHE A 237 -1.08 10.93 24.83
N SER A 238 -0.82 10.89 26.14
CA SER A 238 0.55 10.78 26.67
C SER A 238 1.24 9.49 26.22
N THR A 239 0.55 8.35 26.25
CA THR A 239 1.11 7.08 25.74
C THR A 239 1.38 7.15 24.25
N MET A 240 0.43 7.69 23.47
CA MET A 240 0.60 7.82 22.02
C MET A 240 1.70 8.81 21.63
N LEU A 241 1.88 9.89 22.39
CA LEU A 241 2.98 10.85 22.22
C LEU A 241 4.33 10.17 22.43
N TYR A 242 4.45 9.38 23.51
CA TYR A 242 5.67 8.60 23.78
C TYR A 242 6.04 7.68 22.61
N HIS A 243 5.05 7.06 21.97
CA HIS A 243 5.25 6.21 20.79
C HIS A 243 5.27 6.96 19.45
N LYS A 244 5.22 8.30 19.44
CA LYS A 244 5.16 9.15 18.23
C LYS A 244 3.98 8.85 17.29
N LEU A 245 2.83 8.49 17.87
CA LEU A 245 1.63 8.05 17.15
C LEU A 245 0.55 9.13 17.01
N VAL A 246 0.72 10.30 17.64
CA VAL A 246 -0.31 11.35 17.65
C VAL A 246 -0.59 11.87 16.23
N GLY A 247 0.44 12.02 15.39
CA GLY A 247 0.25 12.47 14.01
C GLY A 247 -0.61 11.53 13.18
N GLU A 248 -0.45 10.22 13.36
CA GLU A 248 -1.29 9.21 12.72
C GLU A 248 -2.72 9.23 13.30
N LEU A 249 -2.89 9.42 14.62
CA LEU A 249 -4.22 9.59 15.20
C LEU A 249 -4.98 10.74 14.56
N VAL A 250 -4.33 11.91 14.42
CA VAL A 250 -4.91 13.09 13.79
C VAL A 250 -5.27 12.81 12.33
N LEU A 251 -4.36 12.18 11.58
CA LEU A 251 -4.63 11.78 10.20
C LEU A 251 -5.87 10.87 10.11
N GLN A 252 -5.97 9.88 10.99
CA GLN A 252 -7.09 8.93 10.97
C GLN A 252 -8.42 9.58 11.36
N PHE A 253 -8.44 10.60 12.23
CA PHE A 253 -9.63 11.41 12.46
C PHE A 253 -10.09 12.10 11.16
N ILE A 254 -9.16 12.68 10.41
CA ILE A 254 -9.43 13.36 9.13
C ILE A 254 -9.92 12.37 8.07
N LEU A 255 -9.24 11.23 7.92
CA LEU A 255 -9.63 10.16 6.97
C LEU A 255 -10.97 9.52 7.32
N GLY A 256 -11.45 9.70 8.56
CA GLY A 256 -12.76 9.23 9.01
C GLY A 256 -13.93 10.12 8.60
N LEU A 257 -13.69 11.32 8.06
CA LEU A 257 -14.73 12.24 7.61
C LEU A 257 -15.39 11.73 6.32
N ARG A 258 -16.73 11.69 6.27
CA ARG A 258 -17.50 11.06 5.19
C ARG A 258 -18.51 11.98 4.49
N ASN A 259 -18.65 13.22 4.96
CA ASN A 259 -19.68 14.18 4.56
C ASN A 259 -21.09 13.58 4.68
N ASP A 260 -21.32 12.82 5.76
CA ASP A 260 -22.66 12.37 6.11
C ASP A 260 -23.31 13.36 7.11
N ARG A 261 -24.63 13.27 7.23
CA ARG A 261 -25.41 14.11 8.17
C ARG A 261 -25.48 13.49 9.56
N SER A 262 -24.49 12.67 9.95
CA SER A 262 -24.47 12.03 11.26
C SER A 262 -23.78 12.91 12.30
N VAL A 263 -24.23 12.75 13.55
CA VAL A 263 -23.59 13.36 14.72
C VAL A 263 -22.16 12.83 14.90
N ASP A 264 -21.88 11.59 14.48
CA ASP A 264 -20.54 10.99 14.53
C ASP A 264 -19.55 11.79 13.68
N ASP A 265 -19.96 12.15 12.45
CA ASP A 265 -19.15 12.95 11.55
C ASP A 265 -18.98 14.40 12.04
N ASP A 266 -20.00 14.98 12.67
CA ASP A 266 -19.88 16.29 13.32
C ASP A 266 -18.85 16.26 14.48
N ILE A 267 -18.89 15.22 15.31
CA ILE A 267 -17.93 15.04 16.42
C ILE A 267 -16.52 14.82 15.90
N ARG A 268 -16.35 14.01 14.84
CA ARG A 268 -15.04 13.84 14.18
C ARG A 268 -14.49 15.15 13.66
N LEU A 269 -15.34 15.97 13.04
CA LEU A 269 -14.95 17.28 12.53
C LEU A 269 -14.46 18.18 13.67
N GLU A 270 -15.17 18.24 14.80
CA GLU A 270 -14.74 19.02 15.95
C GLU A 270 -13.41 18.52 16.54
N TRP A 271 -13.20 17.20 16.58
CA TRP A 271 -11.89 16.64 16.94
C TRP A 271 -10.79 17.08 15.97
N CYS A 272 -11.05 17.03 14.66
CA CYS A 272 -10.11 17.51 13.66
C CYS A 272 -9.77 18.99 13.88
N ILE A 273 -10.78 19.85 14.06
CA ILE A 273 -10.59 21.27 14.31
C ILE A 273 -9.78 21.50 15.58
N ALA A 274 -10.08 20.79 16.67
CA ALA A 274 -9.35 20.91 17.93
C ALA A 274 -7.86 20.54 17.79
N TRP A 275 -7.56 19.47 17.06
CA TRP A 275 -6.17 19.05 16.77
C TRP A 275 -5.43 20.07 15.91
N ILE A 276 -6.04 20.53 14.82
CA ILE A 276 -5.42 21.51 13.91
C ILE A 276 -5.22 22.85 14.63
N GLU A 277 -6.16 23.27 15.47
CA GLU A 277 -6.02 24.47 16.27
C GLU A 277 -4.90 24.36 17.30
N ALA A 278 -4.73 23.20 17.93
CA ALA A 278 -3.60 22.94 18.83
C ALA A 278 -2.25 23.01 18.09
N ILE A 279 -2.16 22.44 16.88
CA ILE A 279 -0.97 22.53 16.01
C ILE A 279 -0.68 23.99 15.63
N ARG A 280 -1.71 24.78 15.34
CA ARG A 280 -1.57 26.22 15.03
C ARG A 280 -1.08 27.01 16.24
N CYS A 281 -1.64 26.70 17.41
CA CYS A 281 -1.45 27.45 18.65
C CYS A 281 -0.26 26.97 19.51
N ARG A 282 0.69 26.21 18.96
CA ARG A 282 1.88 25.64 19.65
C ARG A 282 2.50 26.56 20.70
N VAL A 283 2.60 27.85 20.43
CA VAL A 283 3.27 28.83 21.30
C VAL A 283 2.36 29.41 22.39
N SER A 284 1.04 29.40 22.20
CA SER A 284 0.11 30.16 23.06
C SER A 284 -0.41 29.40 24.28
N GLY A 285 -0.25 28.07 24.33
CA GLY A 285 -0.73 27.23 25.45
C GLY A 285 -2.25 27.22 25.66
N LYS A 286 -3.04 27.69 24.68
CA LYS A 286 -4.49 27.88 24.83
C LYS A 286 -5.33 26.61 24.67
N SER A 287 -4.82 25.58 24.01
CA SER A 287 -5.55 24.34 23.78
C SER A 287 -5.08 23.25 24.73
N ILE A 288 -6.01 22.45 25.25
CA ILE A 288 -5.71 21.26 26.04
C ILE A 288 -4.88 20.22 25.29
N LEU A 289 -4.90 20.28 23.95
CA LEU A 289 -4.14 19.36 23.10
C LEU A 289 -2.73 19.88 22.76
N CYS A 290 -2.37 21.12 23.15
CA CYS A 290 -1.07 21.72 22.82
C CYS A 290 0.11 20.88 23.32
N ASP A 291 -0.02 20.23 24.48
CA ASP A 291 1.03 19.40 25.08
C ASP A 291 1.36 18.13 24.26
N TYR A 292 0.50 17.78 23.28
CA TYR A 292 0.61 16.54 22.51
C TYR A 292 0.99 16.74 21.04
N VAL A 293 1.17 17.98 20.59
CA VAL A 293 1.44 18.30 19.17
C VAL A 293 2.90 18.68 18.89
N ASP A 294 3.74 18.71 19.92
CA ASP A 294 5.17 18.98 19.77
C ASP A 294 5.87 17.84 19.02
N GLY A 295 6.61 18.19 17.96
CA GLY A 295 7.28 17.21 17.10
C GLY A 295 6.34 16.32 16.28
N LEU A 296 5.04 16.65 16.23
CA LEU A 296 4.05 15.89 15.46
C LEU A 296 4.36 15.90 13.96
N SER A 297 4.38 14.71 13.36
CA SER A 297 4.46 14.51 11.90
C SER A 297 3.09 14.12 11.36
N LEU A 298 2.47 15.00 10.58
CA LEU A 298 1.17 14.77 9.93
C LEU A 298 1.41 14.57 8.43
N ASP A 299 0.83 13.53 7.84
CA ASP A 299 0.76 13.37 6.38
C ASP A 299 -0.24 14.35 5.78
N TRP A 300 0.21 15.60 5.64
CA TRP A 300 -0.60 16.72 5.18
C TRP A 300 -1.19 16.48 3.78
N ARG A 301 -0.49 15.72 2.93
CA ARG A 301 -0.90 15.46 1.56
C ARG A 301 -2.13 14.55 1.55
N LYS A 302 -2.08 13.44 2.30
CA LYS A 302 -3.24 12.55 2.46
C LYS A 302 -4.43 13.27 3.12
N ALA A 303 -4.15 14.07 4.14
CA ALA A 303 -5.19 14.85 4.83
C ALA A 303 -5.91 15.83 3.87
N LEU A 304 -5.16 16.60 3.07
CA LEU A 304 -5.74 17.52 2.10
C LEU A 304 -6.50 16.79 0.99
N ASP A 305 -5.92 15.73 0.44
CA ASP A 305 -6.55 14.94 -0.63
C ASP A 305 -7.90 14.37 -0.18
N HIS A 306 -7.95 13.81 1.03
CA HIS A 306 -9.18 13.27 1.60
C HIS A 306 -10.27 14.34 1.79
N ILE A 307 -9.91 15.50 2.38
CA ILE A 307 -10.87 16.59 2.59
C ILE A 307 -11.36 17.16 1.26
N LEU A 308 -10.50 17.26 0.25
CA LEU A 308 -10.89 17.71 -1.09
C LEU A 308 -11.88 16.73 -1.74
N ASN A 309 -11.64 15.43 -1.61
CA ASN A 309 -12.54 14.39 -2.13
C ASN A 309 -13.92 14.39 -1.44
N HIS A 310 -14.02 14.90 -0.22
CA HIS A 310 -15.26 15.01 0.55
C HIS A 310 -15.71 16.46 0.77
N MET A 311 -15.19 17.40 -0.01
CA MET A 311 -15.35 18.83 0.24
C MET A 311 -16.83 19.22 0.30
N CYS A 312 -17.19 19.97 1.33
CA CYS A 312 -18.53 20.52 1.52
C CYS A 312 -18.45 21.77 2.41
N ASP A 313 -19.57 22.50 2.53
CA ASP A 313 -19.61 23.73 3.33
C ASP A 313 -19.19 23.50 4.80
N LYS A 314 -19.57 22.34 5.35
CA LYS A 314 -19.23 21.90 6.70
C LYS A 314 -17.71 21.74 6.90
N TYR A 315 -16.97 21.25 5.91
CA TYR A 315 -15.52 21.01 6.03
C TYR A 315 -14.65 22.19 5.61
N ARG A 316 -15.27 23.23 5.05
CA ARG A 316 -14.56 24.42 4.57
C ARG A 316 -13.62 25.03 5.62
N ASP A 317 -14.09 25.18 6.86
CA ASP A 317 -13.28 25.79 7.92
C ASP A 317 -12.09 24.91 8.30
N LEU A 318 -12.31 23.60 8.41
CA LEU A 318 -11.22 22.63 8.63
C LEU A 318 -10.19 22.70 7.50
N PHE A 319 -10.64 22.74 6.23
CA PHE A 319 -9.74 22.85 5.08
C PHE A 319 -8.88 24.12 5.14
N MET A 320 -9.50 25.26 5.42
CA MET A 320 -8.78 26.52 5.60
C MET A 320 -7.75 26.43 6.73
N LYS A 321 -8.14 25.89 7.89
CA LYS A 321 -7.23 25.71 9.04
C LYS A 321 -6.06 24.78 8.69
N LEU A 322 -6.31 23.70 7.93
CA LEU A 322 -5.28 22.77 7.48
C LEU A 322 -4.28 23.44 6.52
N LEU A 323 -4.75 24.29 5.60
CA LEU A 323 -3.88 25.07 4.72
C LEU A 323 -3.01 26.07 5.50
N ILE A 324 -3.54 26.67 6.57
CA ILE A 324 -2.82 27.65 7.39
C ILE A 324 -1.64 27.01 8.13
N ILE A 325 -1.80 25.78 8.64
CA ILE A 325 -0.74 25.10 9.40
C ILE A 325 0.31 24.41 8.52
N ARG A 326 0.18 24.49 7.19
CA ARG A 326 1.12 23.87 6.25
C ARG A 326 2.51 24.47 6.38
N ASP A 327 3.53 23.61 6.31
CA ASP A 327 4.94 24.00 6.22
C ASP A 327 5.53 23.53 4.87
N PRO A 328 6.08 24.42 4.03
CA PRO A 328 6.14 25.88 4.18
C PRO A 328 4.75 26.56 4.09
N PRO A 329 4.56 27.73 4.72
CA PRO A 329 3.30 28.45 4.69
C PRO A 329 2.91 28.86 3.27
N ILE A 330 1.61 28.86 2.98
CA ILE A 330 1.07 29.29 1.69
C ILE A 330 1.02 30.83 1.66
N PRO A 331 1.54 31.50 0.61
CA PRO A 331 1.40 32.94 0.43
C PRO A 331 -0.06 33.40 0.50
N GLN A 332 -0.32 34.53 1.16
CA GLN A 332 -1.68 34.98 1.49
C GLN A 332 -2.54 35.27 0.25
N ASP A 333 -1.94 35.72 -0.84
CA ASP A 333 -2.57 35.89 -2.15
C ASP A 333 -3.06 34.55 -2.72
N LYS A 334 -2.22 33.52 -2.70
CA LYS A 334 -2.57 32.16 -3.16
C LYS A 334 -3.63 31.53 -2.27
N LEU A 335 -3.52 31.70 -0.95
CA LEU A 335 -4.51 31.20 0.00
C LEU A 335 -5.90 31.79 -0.28
N LYS A 336 -5.99 33.10 -0.54
CA LYS A 336 -7.25 33.76 -0.91
C LYS A 336 -7.86 33.19 -2.19
N VAL A 337 -7.05 32.94 -3.22
CA VAL A 337 -7.51 32.34 -4.48
C VAL A 337 -8.03 30.91 -4.26
N ILE A 338 -7.27 30.08 -3.53
CA ILE A 338 -7.70 28.72 -3.20
C ILE A 338 -9.03 28.74 -2.45
N MET A 339 -9.15 29.60 -1.44
CA MET A 339 -10.38 29.73 -0.66
C MET A 339 -11.55 30.26 -1.50
N SER A 340 -11.33 31.16 -2.46
CA SER A 340 -12.43 31.61 -3.34
C SER A 340 -12.94 30.49 -4.25
N HIS A 341 -12.07 29.60 -4.72
CA HIS A 341 -12.50 28.40 -5.46
C HIS A 341 -13.30 27.45 -4.58
N VAL A 342 -12.84 27.21 -3.35
CA VAL A 342 -13.59 26.38 -2.38
C VAL A 342 -14.93 27.00 -2.04
N ASP A 343 -15.00 28.31 -1.87
CA ASP A 343 -16.25 29.03 -1.59
C ASP A 343 -17.26 28.84 -2.71
N VAL A 344 -16.83 29.00 -3.97
CA VAL A 344 -17.67 28.75 -5.14
C VAL A 344 -18.12 27.29 -5.19
N PHE A 345 -17.22 26.34 -4.91
CA PHE A 345 -17.54 24.91 -4.89
C PHE A 345 -18.56 24.56 -3.81
N CYS A 346 -18.42 25.14 -2.61
CA CYS A 346 -19.37 24.98 -1.50
C CYS A 346 -20.67 25.78 -1.70
N GLY A 347 -20.86 26.45 -2.85
CA GLY A 347 -22.07 27.21 -3.16
C GLY A 347 -22.19 28.56 -2.45
N ARG A 348 -21.11 29.09 -1.86
CA ARG A 348 -21.10 30.43 -1.26
C ARG A 348 -21.04 31.49 -2.36
N ASP A 349 -21.73 32.60 -2.14
CA ASP A 349 -21.68 33.76 -3.03
C ASP A 349 -20.37 34.52 -2.85
N VAL A 350 -19.49 34.43 -3.84
CA VAL A 350 -18.23 35.19 -3.91
C VAL A 350 -18.38 36.29 -4.98
N PRO A 351 -17.88 37.51 -4.76
CA PRO A 351 -17.81 38.53 -5.82
C PRO A 351 -17.05 38.00 -7.06
N ASN A 352 -17.52 38.29 -8.28
CA ASN A 352 -17.03 37.76 -9.57
C ASN A 352 -17.29 36.25 -9.83
N THR A 353 -18.34 35.71 -9.23
CA THR A 353 -18.75 34.29 -9.33
C THR A 353 -19.04 33.81 -10.76
N HIS A 354 -19.42 34.67 -11.70
CA HIS A 354 -19.91 34.21 -13.01
C HIS A 354 -18.80 33.58 -13.90
N GLU A 355 -17.56 34.06 -13.79
CA GLU A 355 -16.40 33.49 -14.50
C GLU A 355 -15.97 32.15 -13.84
N LEU A 356 -15.93 32.13 -12.51
CA LEU A 356 -15.50 30.98 -11.70
C LEU A 356 -16.53 29.83 -11.71
N ARG A 357 -17.83 30.14 -11.61
CA ARG A 357 -18.92 29.13 -11.68
C ARG A 357 -18.92 28.41 -13.03
N LYS A 358 -18.62 29.11 -14.14
CA LYS A 358 -18.48 28.49 -15.46
C LYS A 358 -17.35 27.46 -15.49
N GLN A 359 -16.23 27.71 -14.81
CA GLN A 359 -15.13 26.76 -14.73
C GLN A 359 -15.47 25.53 -13.86
N VAL A 360 -16.13 25.73 -12.72
CA VAL A 360 -16.47 24.65 -11.77
C VAL A 360 -17.62 23.77 -12.26
N LEU A 361 -18.65 24.35 -12.89
CA LEU A 361 -19.82 23.59 -13.37
C LEU A 361 -19.53 22.68 -14.57
N CYS A 362 -18.45 22.93 -15.31
CA CYS A 362 -18.09 22.13 -16.47
C CYS A 362 -17.46 20.77 -16.11
N GLU A 363 -16.93 20.59 -14.88
CA GLU A 363 -16.36 19.33 -14.41
C GLU A 363 -16.65 19.12 -12.91
N PRO A 364 -17.78 18.48 -12.54
CA PRO A 364 -18.15 18.28 -11.13
C PRO A 364 -17.21 17.33 -10.38
N GLY A 365 -16.38 16.57 -11.10
CA GLY A 365 -15.25 15.88 -10.50
C GLY A 365 -14.00 16.72 -10.72
N TRP A 366 -13.34 17.15 -9.64
CA TRP A 366 -11.89 17.32 -9.69
C TRP A 366 -11.28 15.96 -9.99
N LYS A 367 -11.36 15.51 -11.24
CA LYS A 367 -10.57 14.38 -11.70
C LYS A 367 -9.16 14.93 -11.79
N LEU A 368 -8.34 14.57 -10.82
CA LEU A 368 -6.89 14.66 -10.96
C LEU A 368 -6.54 14.15 -12.36
N ALA A 369 -6.07 15.04 -13.23
CA ALA A 369 -5.62 14.60 -14.53
C ALA A 369 -4.39 13.71 -14.30
N ASP A 370 -4.51 12.41 -14.56
CA ASP A 370 -3.41 11.45 -14.47
C ASP A 370 -2.18 11.90 -15.30
N SER A 371 -2.40 12.74 -16.32
CA SER A 371 -1.38 13.30 -17.20
C SER A 371 -0.64 14.52 -16.65
N LEU A 372 -1.13 15.16 -15.59
CA LEU A 372 -0.40 16.25 -14.94
C LEU A 372 0.47 15.62 -13.86
N LEU A 373 1.79 15.63 -14.02
CA LEU A 373 2.72 15.33 -12.93
C LEU A 373 2.78 16.54 -11.98
N TRP A 374 1.66 16.87 -11.34
CA TRP A 374 1.55 17.94 -10.34
C TRP A 374 2.54 17.74 -9.17
N ALA A 375 3.08 16.52 -9.00
CA ALA A 375 4.18 16.23 -8.10
C ALA A 375 5.48 17.03 -8.41
N GLU A 376 5.69 17.47 -9.65
CA GLU A 376 6.91 18.17 -10.07
C GLU A 376 6.73 19.69 -10.24
N THR A 377 5.50 20.23 -10.13
CA THR A 377 5.24 21.65 -10.38
C THR A 377 4.90 22.41 -9.09
N PRO A 378 5.66 23.45 -8.69
CA PRO A 378 5.37 24.24 -7.50
C PRO A 378 4.02 24.97 -7.56
N LEU A 379 3.29 24.98 -6.44
CA LEU A 379 2.01 25.69 -6.27
C LEU A 379 2.15 27.18 -6.62
N GLY A 380 1.43 27.63 -7.66
CA GLY A 380 1.42 29.00 -8.17
C GLY A 380 2.27 29.25 -9.42
N ALA A 381 2.73 28.21 -10.12
CA ALA A 381 3.19 28.36 -11.49
C ALA A 381 2.03 28.87 -12.38
N ILE A 382 2.27 29.94 -13.13
CA ILE A 382 1.33 30.43 -14.14
C ILE A 382 1.36 29.44 -15.30
N ILE A 383 0.32 28.61 -15.42
CA ILE A 383 0.14 27.72 -16.57
C ILE A 383 -0.32 28.61 -17.72
N ASN A 384 0.62 29.11 -18.53
CA ASN A 384 0.28 29.84 -19.75
C ASN A 384 -0.35 28.87 -20.77
N SER A 385 -1.66 28.71 -20.68
CA SER A 385 -2.47 28.03 -21.69
C SER A 385 -2.63 28.92 -22.92
N SER A 386 -1.58 29.03 -23.75
CA SER A 386 -1.63 29.40 -25.19
C SER A 386 -0.30 29.99 -25.65
N LYS A 387 0.61 29.11 -26.08
CA LYS A 387 1.60 29.38 -27.16
C LYS A 387 2.40 28.10 -27.35
N HIS A 388 1.79 27.14 -28.04
CA HIS A 388 2.43 26.23 -29.01
C HIS A 388 1.41 25.17 -29.45
N ALA A 389 0.27 25.66 -29.95
CA ALA A 389 -0.68 24.86 -30.70
C ALA A 389 -1.16 25.69 -31.91
N SER A 390 -0.22 26.10 -32.77
CA SER A 390 -0.47 26.44 -34.19
C SER A 390 0.72 27.18 -34.82
N THR A 391 1.77 26.46 -35.19
CA THR A 391 2.52 26.81 -36.42
C THR A 391 2.77 25.52 -37.20
N SER A 392 1.82 25.28 -38.10
CA SER A 392 2.05 24.79 -39.46
C SER A 392 2.99 23.61 -39.66
N ARG A 393 2.38 22.51 -40.09
CA ARG A 393 2.87 21.68 -41.20
C ARG A 393 3.79 22.48 -42.14
N GLN A 394 5.09 22.23 -42.08
CA GLN A 394 5.96 22.36 -43.23
C GLN A 394 6.81 21.10 -43.32
N HIS A 395 6.43 20.24 -44.26
CA HIS A 395 7.37 19.37 -44.94
C HIS A 395 8.59 20.18 -45.36
N LYS A 396 9.77 19.75 -44.92
CA LYS A 396 11.13 19.92 -45.48
C LYS A 396 12.06 19.33 -44.41
N GLY A 397 12.40 18.06 -44.47
CA GLY A 397 13.34 17.50 -45.41
C GLY A 397 14.25 16.58 -44.60
N VAL A 398 13.97 15.29 -44.61
CA VAL A 398 14.97 14.28 -44.24
C VAL A 398 15.91 14.18 -45.43
N PRO A 399 17.21 14.47 -45.31
CA PRO A 399 18.14 14.26 -46.41
C PRO A 399 18.32 12.75 -46.63
N PRO A 400 18.33 12.27 -47.89
CA PRO A 400 18.56 10.87 -48.17
C PRO A 400 20.04 10.54 -47.93
N TYR A 401 20.33 9.67 -46.96
CA TYR A 401 21.64 9.01 -46.94
C TYR A 401 21.60 7.79 -47.87
N ASP A 402 22.17 8.10 -49.02
CA ASP A 402 22.64 7.31 -50.15
C ASP A 402 22.75 5.79 -49.96
N THR A 403 22.04 5.10 -50.84
CA THR A 403 22.20 3.69 -51.16
C THR A 403 23.51 3.44 -51.91
N LYS A 404 24.17 2.34 -51.55
CA LYS A 404 25.01 1.52 -52.45
C LYS A 404 26.25 2.21 -53.04
N GLY A 405 27.37 2.00 -52.36
CA GLY A 405 28.68 2.15 -52.98
C GLY A 405 29.75 1.39 -52.23
N ARG A 406 29.90 0.08 -52.49
CA ARG A 406 31.19 -0.50 -52.90
C ARG A 406 31.07 -1.99 -53.20
N ARG A 407 31.49 -2.28 -54.43
CA ARG A 407 31.71 -3.60 -55.02
C ARG A 407 32.83 -4.33 -54.29
N GLN A 408 32.73 -5.65 -54.35
CA GLN A 408 33.82 -6.61 -54.30
C GLN A 408 35.06 -6.12 -55.08
N VAL A 409 36.23 -6.30 -54.49
CA VAL A 409 37.48 -6.61 -55.19
C VAL A 409 38.26 -7.60 -54.31
N CYS A 410 38.49 -8.79 -54.88
CA CYS A 410 39.34 -9.90 -54.44
C CYS A 410 38.98 -10.61 -53.14
#